data_AF-A0A1E2WJD9-F1
#
_entry.id   AF-A0A1E2WJD9-F1
#
_cell.length_a   1.000
_cell.length_b   1.000
_cell.length_c   1.000
_cell.angle_alpha   90.00
_cell.angle_beta   90.00
_cell.angle_gamma   90.00
#
_symmetry.space_group_name_H-M   'P 1'
#
loop_
_entity.id
_entity.type
_entity.pdbx_description
1 polymer ?
#
loop_
_entity_poly.entity_id
_entity_poly.type
_entity_poly.pdbx_seq_one_letter_code
_entity_poly.pdbx_strand_id
1 'polypeptide(L)'
;MFRDYGKIQDYAGETWLMLKQDLLQTLQNQPDWGIREAQVDIFLHEGLIDDATKTVERDTYYDSKLVHRVMDVAVSHRADWVIDNVRRRAEPIMEQGKADCYDAVINWLKKVKTAYIQLRQKAE
;
A
#
# COMPACT_ATOMS: atom_id res chain seq x y z
N MET A 1 -16.04 -5.63 -6.80
CA MET A 1 -15.13 -5.85 -5.64
C MET A 1 -13.94 -6.71 -6.09
N PHE A 2 -12.82 -6.76 -5.37
CA PHE A 2 -11.60 -7.53 -5.75
C PHE A 2 -11.91 -8.98 -6.21
N ARG A 3 -12.94 -9.61 -5.63
CA ARG A 3 -13.44 -10.91 -6.05
C ARG A 3 -13.89 -10.99 -7.51
N ASP A 4 -14.46 -9.91 -8.05
CA ASP A 4 -14.89 -9.82 -9.45
C ASP A 4 -13.69 -9.65 -10.38
N TYR A 5 -12.62 -8.98 -9.92
CA TYR A 5 -11.36 -8.88 -10.65
C TYR A 5 -10.73 -10.26 -10.88
N GLY A 6 -10.63 -11.07 -9.81
CA GLY A 6 -10.11 -12.44 -9.93
C GLY A 6 -10.95 -13.33 -10.84
N LYS A 7 -12.28 -13.17 -10.83
CA LYS A 7 -13.15 -13.91 -11.78
C LYS A 7 -12.89 -13.52 -13.23
N ILE A 8 -12.74 -12.21 -13.51
CA ILE A 8 -12.46 -11.75 -14.88
C ILE A 8 -11.11 -12.29 -15.36
N GLN A 9 -10.11 -12.34 -14.48
CA GLN A 9 -8.80 -12.95 -14.76
C GLN A 9 -8.95 -14.43 -15.14
N ASP A 10 -9.74 -15.20 -14.37
CA ASP A 10 -9.97 -16.62 -14.64
C ASP A 10 -10.70 -16.85 -15.98
N TYR A 11 -11.62 -15.96 -16.36
CA TYR A 11 -12.40 -16.09 -17.59
C TYR A 11 -11.69 -15.55 -18.85
N ALA A 12 -10.77 -14.59 -18.71
CA ALA A 12 -10.17 -13.88 -19.83
C ALA A 12 -9.11 -14.71 -20.59
N GLY A 13 -8.53 -15.74 -19.96
CA GLY A 13 -7.56 -16.64 -20.59
C GLY A 13 -6.42 -15.89 -21.29
N GLU A 14 -6.23 -16.14 -22.58
CA GLU A 14 -5.16 -15.52 -23.39
C GLU A 14 -5.36 -14.02 -23.62
N THR A 15 -6.60 -13.52 -23.56
CA THR A 15 -6.93 -12.09 -23.75
C THR A 15 -6.69 -11.27 -22.48
N TRP A 16 -6.35 -11.92 -21.36
CA TRP A 16 -6.17 -11.27 -20.07
C TRP A 16 -5.16 -10.13 -20.10
N LEU A 17 -4.03 -10.29 -20.80
CA LEU A 17 -2.99 -9.26 -20.86
C LEU A 17 -3.48 -7.93 -21.44
N MET A 18 -4.28 -7.97 -22.51
CA MET A 18 -4.88 -6.76 -23.10
C MET A 18 -5.96 -6.18 -22.18
N LEU A 19 -6.87 -7.03 -21.70
CA LEU A 19 -8.00 -6.59 -20.86
C LEU A 19 -7.52 -6.00 -19.52
N LYS A 20 -6.48 -6.59 -18.93
CA LYS A 20 -5.85 -6.13 -17.69
C LYS A 20 -5.34 -4.70 -17.83
N GLN A 21 -4.71 -4.35 -18.95
CA GLN A 21 -4.16 -3.02 -19.16
C GLN A 21 -5.27 -1.96 -19.19
N ASP A 22 -6.35 -2.21 -19.93
CA ASP A 22 -7.51 -1.31 -19.98
C ASP A 22 -8.21 -1.17 -18.62
N LEU A 23 -8.32 -2.28 -17.87
CA LEU A 23 -8.89 -2.28 -16.52
C LEU A 23 -8.06 -1.44 -15.55
N LEU A 24 -6.74 -1.63 -15.54
CA LEU A 24 -5.84 -0.89 -14.65
C LEU A 24 -5.83 0.61 -14.98
N GLN A 25 -5.84 0.97 -16.27
CA GLN A 25 -5.92 2.36 -16.70
C GLN A 25 -7.25 3.00 -16.28
N THR A 26 -8.36 2.25 -16.37
CA THR A 26 -9.66 2.71 -15.88
C THR A 26 -9.64 2.95 -14.37
N LEU A 27 -9.06 2.01 -13.60
CA LEU A 27 -8.94 2.12 -12.15
C LEU A 27 -8.07 3.31 -11.72
N GLN A 28 -6.98 3.60 -12.43
CA GLN A 28 -6.14 4.77 -12.16
C GLN A 28 -6.88 6.09 -12.40
N ASN A 29 -7.75 6.14 -13.41
CA ASN A 29 -8.50 7.34 -13.79
C ASN A 29 -9.77 7.58 -12.96
N GLN A 30 -10.22 6.60 -12.17
CA GLN A 30 -11.42 6.71 -11.32
C GLN A 30 -11.09 6.54 -9.83
N PRO A 31 -10.56 7.58 -9.17
CA PRO A 31 -10.37 7.58 -7.72
C PRO A 31 -11.71 7.81 -7.01
N ASP A 32 -12.51 6.75 -6.85
CA ASP A 32 -13.74 6.78 -6.06
C ASP A 32 -13.50 6.23 -4.64
N TRP A 33 -14.00 6.96 -3.63
CA TRP A 33 -13.91 6.58 -2.21
C TRP A 33 -14.54 5.21 -1.92
N GLY A 34 -15.57 4.81 -2.67
CA GLY A 34 -16.27 3.53 -2.47
C GLY A 34 -15.52 2.28 -2.95
N ILE A 35 -14.50 2.43 -3.80
CA ILE A 35 -13.75 1.30 -4.38
C ILE A 35 -12.27 1.26 -3.98
N ARG A 36 -11.82 2.21 -3.16
CA ARG A 36 -10.40 2.32 -2.76
C ARG A 36 -9.80 1.05 -2.20
N GLU A 37 -10.52 0.33 -1.35
CA GLU A 37 -10.02 -0.93 -0.79
C GLU A 37 -9.76 -1.95 -1.90
N ALA A 38 -10.71 -2.08 -2.84
CA ALA A 38 -10.54 -2.95 -4.00
C ALA A 38 -9.42 -2.47 -4.93
N GLN A 39 -9.25 -1.17 -5.14
CA GLN A 39 -8.15 -0.61 -5.94
C GLN A 39 -6.79 -0.98 -5.34
N VAL A 40 -6.61 -0.76 -4.03
CA VAL A 40 -5.39 -1.15 -3.33
C VAL A 40 -5.14 -2.65 -3.47
N ASP A 41 -6.14 -3.48 -3.24
CA ASP A 41 -5.97 -4.94 -3.35
C ASP A 41 -5.58 -5.37 -4.78
N ILE A 42 -6.18 -4.77 -5.81
CA ILE A 42 -5.82 -5.01 -7.21
C ILE A 42 -4.37 -4.55 -7.48
N PHE A 43 -4.00 -3.33 -7.09
CA PHE A 43 -2.65 -2.82 -7.33
C PHE A 43 -1.59 -3.63 -6.59
N LEU A 44 -1.84 -4.03 -5.35
CA LEU A 44 -0.93 -4.90 -4.60
C LEU A 44 -0.84 -6.30 -5.22
N HIS A 45 -1.95 -6.86 -5.71
CA HIS A 45 -1.95 -8.15 -6.41
C HIS A 45 -1.11 -8.09 -7.69
N GLU A 46 -1.21 -6.99 -8.43
CA GLU A 46 -0.49 -6.77 -9.69
C GLU A 46 0.96 -6.26 -9.51
N GLY A 47 1.42 -6.08 -8.26
CA GLY A 47 2.75 -5.56 -7.95
C GLY A 47 2.93 -4.06 -8.24
N LEU A 48 1.85 -3.34 -8.50
CA LEU A 48 1.81 -1.90 -8.77
C LEU A 48 1.86 -1.09 -7.47
N ILE A 49 3.00 -1.18 -6.77
CA ILE A 49 3.17 -0.57 -5.43
C ILE A 49 3.01 0.95 -5.48
N ASP A 50 3.45 1.61 -6.55
CA ASP A 50 3.33 3.07 -6.70
C ASP A 50 1.88 3.54 -6.84
N ASP A 51 1.04 2.78 -7.52
CA ASP A 51 -0.38 3.10 -7.65
C ASP A 51 -1.12 2.81 -6.34
N ALA A 52 -0.73 1.75 -5.63
CA ALA A 52 -1.24 1.45 -4.29
C ALA A 52 -0.91 2.57 -3.29
N THR A 53 0.32 3.08 -3.28
CA THR A 53 0.73 4.18 -2.37
C THR A 53 0.00 5.48 -2.68
N LYS A 54 -0.15 5.85 -3.97
CA LYS A 54 -0.95 7.02 -4.39
C LYS A 54 -2.40 6.92 -3.97
N THR A 55 -2.99 5.73 -4.06
CA THR A 55 -4.40 5.49 -3.70
C THR A 55 -4.67 5.80 -2.23
N VAL A 56 -3.70 5.53 -1.36
CA VAL A 56 -3.81 5.76 0.09
C VAL A 56 -3.15 7.05 0.57
N GLU A 57 -2.48 7.80 -0.31
CA GLU A 57 -1.75 9.02 0.07
C GLU A 57 -2.64 10.12 0.64
N ARG A 58 -3.89 10.18 0.17
CA ARG A 58 -4.90 11.12 0.67
C ARG A 58 -5.59 10.65 1.96
N ASP A 59 -5.29 9.45 2.43
CA ASP A 59 -5.84 8.92 3.67
C ASP A 59 -5.06 9.48 4.86
N THR A 60 -5.68 10.46 5.52
CA THR A 60 -5.14 11.14 6.70
C THR A 60 -5.51 10.45 8.01
N TYR A 61 -6.30 9.37 7.97
CA TYR A 61 -6.73 8.69 9.18
C TYR A 61 -5.60 7.84 9.75
N TYR A 62 -5.12 8.17 10.96
CA TYR A 62 -3.91 7.61 11.55
C TYR A 62 -3.93 6.08 11.74
N ASP A 63 -5.10 5.48 11.99
CA ASP A 63 -5.28 4.02 12.16
C ASP A 63 -5.89 3.35 10.91
N SER A 64 -5.60 3.88 9.73
CA SER A 64 -6.07 3.29 8.48
C SER A 64 -5.43 1.93 8.25
N LYS A 65 -6.21 0.86 8.45
CA LYS A 65 -5.84 -0.53 8.14
C LYS A 65 -5.41 -0.71 6.68
N LEU A 66 -5.99 0.09 5.78
CA LEU A 66 -5.66 0.07 4.36
C LEU A 66 -4.22 0.55 4.12
N VAL A 67 -3.84 1.66 4.76
CA VAL A 67 -2.48 2.21 4.66
C VAL A 67 -1.46 1.25 5.27
N HIS A 68 -1.78 0.64 6.42
CA HIS A 68 -0.91 -0.39 7.02
C HIS A 68 -0.65 -1.57 6.08
N ARG A 69 -1.67 -2.03 5.32
CA ARG A 69 -1.52 -3.10 4.33
C ARG A 69 -0.58 -2.68 3.20
N VAL A 70 -0.75 -1.47 2.66
CA VAL A 70 0.15 -0.93 1.63
C VAL A 70 1.58 -0.82 2.17
N MET A 71 1.76 -0.34 3.40
CA MET A 71 3.07 -0.23 4.04
C MET A 71 3.79 -1.58 4.19
N ASP A 72 3.09 -2.64 4.58
CA ASP A 72 3.69 -3.98 4.74
C ASP A 72 4.25 -4.51 3.40
N VAL A 73 3.61 -4.21 2.26
CA VAL A 73 4.12 -4.61 0.93
C VAL A 73 5.18 -3.62 0.42
N ALA A 74 4.94 -2.32 0.62
CA ALA A 74 5.82 -1.25 0.18
C ALA A 74 7.16 -1.23 0.91
N VAL A 75 7.26 -1.80 2.12
CA VAL A 75 8.48 -1.80 2.94
C VAL A 75 9.72 -2.31 2.21
N SER A 76 9.55 -3.24 1.27
CA SER A 76 10.66 -3.86 0.53
C SER A 76 11.05 -3.09 -0.74
N HIS A 77 10.17 -2.24 -1.28
CA HIS A 77 10.35 -1.59 -2.59
C HIS A 77 10.36 -0.05 -2.50
N ARG A 78 9.74 0.51 -1.46
CA ARG A 78 9.50 1.94 -1.22
C ARG A 78 9.66 2.26 0.28
N ALA A 79 10.77 1.81 0.87
CA ALA A 79 11.07 2.01 2.29
C ALA A 79 11.02 3.51 2.69
N ASP A 80 11.50 4.41 1.85
CA ASP A 80 11.47 5.87 2.10
C ASP A 80 10.05 6.41 2.28
N TRP A 81 9.13 5.98 1.40
CA TRP A 81 7.72 6.36 1.50
C TRP A 81 7.10 5.83 2.80
N VAL A 82 7.42 4.59 3.20
CA VAL A 82 6.92 4.01 4.45
C VAL A 82 7.42 4.82 5.66
N ILE A 83 8.69 5.23 5.69
CA ILE A 83 9.26 6.06 6.77
C ILE A 83 8.55 7.40 6.87
N ASP A 84 8.36 8.08 5.74
CA ASP A 84 7.67 9.36 5.69
C ASP A 84 6.21 9.25 6.15
N ASN A 85 5.51 8.18 5.73
CA ASN A 85 4.13 7.94 6.15
C ASN A 85 4.02 7.65 7.67
N VAL A 86 4.92 6.83 8.21
CA VAL A 86 5.02 6.58 9.67
C VAL A 86 5.25 7.88 10.42
N ARG A 87 6.19 8.73 9.95
CA ARG A 87 6.49 10.01 10.59
C ARG A 87 5.28 10.94 10.61
N ARG A 88 4.63 11.15 9.46
CA ARG A 88 3.44 12.00 9.35
C ARG A 88 2.29 11.55 10.26
N ARG A 89 2.14 10.24 10.46
CA ARG A 89 1.11 9.68 11.36
C ARG A 89 1.51 9.76 12.83
N ALA A 90 2.79 9.64 13.14
CA ALA A 90 3.31 9.72 14.50
C ALA A 90 3.28 11.14 15.05
N GLU A 91 3.66 12.14 14.26
CA GLU A 91 3.77 13.54 14.68
C GLU A 91 2.52 14.08 15.40
N PRO A 92 1.29 14.01 14.84
CA PRO A 92 0.10 14.52 15.53
C PRO A 92 -0.26 13.72 16.80
N ILE A 93 0.17 12.46 16.90
CA ILE A 93 -0.04 11.63 18.09
C ILE A 93 0.94 12.05 19.20
N MET A 94 2.20 12.28 18.84
CA MET A 94 3.24 12.76 19.75
C MET A 94 2.89 14.15 20.29
N GLU A 95 2.39 15.04 19.43
CA GLU A 95 1.89 16.36 19.84
C GLU A 95 0.70 16.28 20.80
N GLN A 96 -0.17 15.28 20.62
CA GLN A 96 -1.31 15.02 21.52
C GLN A 96 -0.92 14.26 22.81
N GLY A 97 0.35 13.89 22.98
CA GLY A 97 0.83 13.16 24.16
C GLY A 97 0.23 11.75 24.33
N LYS A 98 -0.29 11.13 23.27
CA LYS A 98 -0.86 9.78 23.33
C LYS A 98 0.26 8.74 23.28
N ALA A 99 0.68 8.29 24.47
CA ALA A 99 1.78 7.35 24.63
C ALA A 99 1.55 5.99 23.93
N ASP A 100 0.29 5.57 23.77
CA ASP A 100 -0.08 4.25 23.26
C ASP A 100 0.35 4.00 21.80
N CYS A 101 0.66 5.06 21.03
CA CYS A 101 1.06 4.88 19.63
C CYS A 101 2.58 4.89 19.41
N TYR A 102 3.39 5.18 20.44
CA TYR A 102 4.85 5.09 20.31
C TYR A 102 5.29 3.66 19.98
N ASP A 103 4.68 2.65 20.61
CA ASP A 103 5.01 1.25 20.36
C ASP A 103 4.69 0.84 18.92
N ALA A 104 3.57 1.32 18.37
CA ALA A 104 3.21 1.09 16.98
C ALA A 104 4.25 1.71 16.02
N VAL A 105 4.65 2.96 16.27
CA VAL A 105 5.66 3.68 15.48
C VAL A 105 7.01 2.98 15.54
N ILE A 106 7.47 2.59 16.74
CA ILE A 106 8.74 1.88 16.92
C ILE A 106 8.72 0.52 16.21
N ASN A 107 7.61 -0.22 16.31
CA ASN A 107 7.47 -1.50 15.61
C ASN A 107 7.55 -1.35 14.08
N TRP A 108 6.94 -0.30 13.53
CA TRP A 108 7.04 0.01 12.10
C TRP A 108 8.48 0.38 11.68
N LEU A 109 9.16 1.22 12.44
CA LEU A 109 10.57 1.58 12.15
C LEU A 109 11.49 0.34 12.20
N LYS A 110 11.25 -0.60 13.12
CA LYS A 110 11.98 -1.87 13.18
C LYS A 110 11.72 -2.73 11.95
N LYS A 111 10.47 -2.83 11.47
CA LYS A 111 10.12 -3.55 10.24
C LYS A 111 10.85 -2.96 9.03
N VAL A 112 10.79 -1.63 8.86
CA VAL A 112 11.48 -0.94 7.76
C VAL A 112 12.98 -1.20 7.77
N LYS A 113 13.62 -1.04 8.94
CA LYS A 113 15.06 -1.31 9.09
C LYS A 113 15.41 -2.73 8.68
N THR A 114 14.59 -3.71 9.08
CA THR A 114 14.81 -5.12 8.76
C THR A 114 14.68 -5.37 7.26
N ALA A 115 13.63 -4.86 6.62
CA ALA A 115 13.43 -4.99 5.18
C ALA A 115 14.57 -4.34 4.38
N TYR A 116 15.04 -3.16 4.80
CA TYR A 116 16.15 -2.47 4.14
C TYR A 116 17.46 -3.27 4.23
N ILE A 117 17.76 -3.86 5.39
CA ILE A 117 18.93 -4.72 5.57
C ILE A 117 18.83 -5.97 4.67
N GLN A 118 17.66 -6.61 4.63
CA GLN A 118 17.43 -7.79 3.77
C GLN A 118 17.54 -7.46 2.28
N LEU A 119 17.04 -6.30 1.84
CA LEU A 119 17.16 -5.86 0.45
C LEU A 119 18.63 -5.64 0.07
N ARG A 120 19.41 -5.02 0.96
CA ARG A 120 20.84 -4.77 0.76
C ARG A 120 21.64 -6.08 0.68
N GLN A 121 21.34 -7.06 1.53
CA GLN A 121 22.01 -8.37 1.53
C GLN A 121 21.68 -9.23 0.30
N LYS A 122 20.53 -9.00 -0.36
CA LYS A 122 20.15 -9.69 -1.61
C LYS A 122 20.76 -9.05 -2.87
N ALA A 123 21.34 -7.86 -2.73
CA ALA A 123 21.98 -7.13 -3.83
C ALA A 123 23.50 -7.35 -3.90
N GLU A 124 24.07 -8.08 -2.94
CA GLU A 124 25.45 -8.62 -2.92
C GLU A 124 25.47 -10.08 -3.39
#